data_AF-A0A850SAY1-F1
#
_entry.id   AF-A0A850SAY1-F1
#
_cell.length_a   1.000
_cell.length_b   1.000
_cell.length_c   1.000
_cell.angle_alpha   90.00
_cell.angle_beta   90.00
_cell.angle_gamma   90.00
#
_symmetry.space_group_name_H-M   'P 1'
#
loop_
_entity.id
_entity.type
_entity.pdbx_description
1 polymer ?
#
loop_
_entity_poly.entity_id
_entity_poly.type
_entity_poly.pdbx_seq_one_letter_code
_entity_poly.pdbx_strand_id
1 'polypeptide(L)'
;MLTLHEDAFYEFFRPYRHPQSSCDIWGGIGLETFGEDLKLVKSLPAAHLWTVVDGDGDQWILPGIHCVNRICYLVTEVAHDWRDLEFRIPARGYSLTQLGLLRQLNQARKFMGSINV
;
A
#
# COMPACT_ATOMS: atom_id res chain seq x y z
N MET A 1 -2.97 -14.66 4.94
CA MET A 1 -2.76 -13.50 4.06
C MET A 1 -3.98 -13.29 3.18
N LEU A 2 -4.64 -12.14 3.28
CA LEU A 2 -5.73 -11.72 2.39
C LEU A 2 -5.16 -10.94 1.21
N THR A 3 -5.31 -11.45 0.00
CA THR A 3 -4.90 -10.77 -1.23
C THR A 3 -6.06 -10.01 -1.86
N LEU A 4 -5.89 -8.71 -2.06
CA LEU A 4 -6.84 -7.83 -2.75
C LEU A 4 -6.17 -7.18 -3.98
N HIS A 5 -6.93 -6.42 -4.74
CA HIS A 5 -6.49 -5.63 -5.88
C HIS A 5 -6.14 -4.21 -5.42
N GLU A 6 -5.15 -3.57 -6.04
CA GLU A 6 -4.69 -2.22 -5.67
C GLU A 6 -5.79 -1.15 -5.60
N ASP A 7 -6.83 -1.20 -6.45
CA ASP A 7 -7.98 -0.27 -6.33
C ASP A 7 -8.59 -0.26 -4.92
N ALA A 8 -8.65 -1.41 -4.25
CA ALA A 8 -9.14 -1.48 -2.88
C ALA A 8 -8.15 -0.85 -1.89
N PHE A 9 -6.84 -0.89 -2.17
CA PHE A 9 -5.82 -0.19 -1.39
C PHE A 9 -5.99 1.32 -1.50
N TYR A 10 -6.07 1.86 -2.72
CA TYR A 10 -6.23 3.30 -2.93
C TYR A 10 -7.50 3.86 -2.28
N GLU A 11 -8.62 3.13 -2.40
CA GLU A 11 -9.91 3.55 -1.85
C GLU A 11 -10.00 3.38 -0.32
N PHE A 12 -9.46 2.30 0.24
CA PHE A 12 -9.56 2.03 1.68
C PHE A 12 -8.48 2.74 2.50
N PHE A 13 -7.22 2.64 2.08
CA PHE A 13 -6.07 3.11 2.85
C PHE A 13 -5.68 4.55 2.53
N ARG A 14 -6.09 5.08 1.36
CA ARG A 14 -5.92 6.47 0.97
C ARG A 14 -4.46 6.91 1.08
N PRO A 15 -3.57 6.39 0.22
CA PRO A 15 -2.19 6.84 0.20
C PRO A 15 -2.13 8.32 -0.20
N TYR A 16 -1.17 9.06 0.36
CA TYR A 16 -1.03 10.49 0.12
C TYR A 16 0.41 10.91 -0.14
N ARG A 17 0.59 12.06 -0.81
CA ARG A 17 1.91 12.68 -0.99
C ARG A 17 2.36 13.31 0.32
N HIS A 18 3.42 12.78 0.92
CA HIS A 18 3.99 13.41 2.11
C HIS A 18 4.56 14.81 1.77
N PRO A 19 4.30 15.88 2.55
CA PRO A 19 4.79 17.23 2.25
C PRO A 19 6.31 17.38 2.18
N GLN A 20 7.02 16.46 2.83
CA GLN A 20 8.50 16.40 2.83
C GLN A 20 9.06 15.44 1.78
N SER A 21 8.22 14.84 0.93
CA SER A 21 8.68 14.00 -0.18
C SER A 21 9.53 14.83 -1.14
N SER A 22 10.75 14.37 -1.39
CA SER A 22 11.72 15.02 -2.26
C SER A 22 11.59 14.63 -3.73
N CYS A 23 10.83 13.56 -4.02
CA CYS A 23 10.69 12.97 -5.35
C CYS A 23 9.23 12.97 -5.82
N ASP A 24 9.04 12.83 -7.13
CA ASP A 24 7.73 12.68 -7.77
C ASP A 24 7.68 11.31 -8.45
N ILE A 25 7.52 10.26 -7.64
CA ILE A 25 7.47 8.86 -8.08
C ILE A 25 6.11 8.25 -7.73
N TRP A 26 5.75 7.18 -8.44
CA TRP A 26 4.51 6.44 -8.19
C TRP A 26 3.25 7.34 -8.21
N GLY A 27 3.12 8.17 -9.26
CA GLY A 27 2.01 9.14 -9.35
C GLY A 27 2.06 10.25 -8.29
N GLY A 28 3.26 10.54 -7.76
CA GLY A 28 3.51 11.61 -6.81
C GLY A 28 3.24 11.28 -5.35
N ILE A 29 2.85 10.06 -5.03
CA ILE A 29 2.61 9.61 -3.65
C ILE A 29 3.72 8.73 -3.08
N GLY A 30 4.69 8.30 -3.91
CA GLY A 30 5.77 7.44 -3.47
C GLY A 30 6.90 8.19 -2.75
N LEU A 31 7.53 7.50 -1.82
CA LEU A 31 8.77 7.88 -1.16
C LEU A 31 9.90 6.98 -1.67
N GLU A 32 11.03 7.61 -2.01
CA GLU A 32 12.19 6.90 -2.54
C GLU A 32 12.84 5.93 -1.55
N THR A 33 13.57 4.98 -2.10
CA THR A 33 14.18 3.86 -1.36
C THR A 33 15.56 4.16 -0.79
N PHE A 34 15.99 5.42 -0.91
CA PHE A 34 17.28 5.97 -0.51
C PHE A 34 17.15 7.46 -0.13
N GLY A 35 18.26 8.09 0.27
CA GLY A 35 18.32 9.54 0.48
C GLY A 35 17.44 10.05 1.63
N GLU A 36 16.93 11.29 1.47
CA GLU A 36 16.08 11.95 2.48
C GLU A 36 14.71 11.28 2.61
N ASP A 37 14.14 10.78 1.53
CA ASP A 37 12.87 10.03 1.57
C ASP A 37 12.99 8.77 2.42
N LEU A 38 14.09 8.01 2.33
CA LEU A 38 14.30 6.86 3.20
C LEU A 38 14.47 7.26 4.69
N LYS A 39 15.08 8.40 4.97
CA LYS A 39 15.17 8.92 6.35
C LYS A 39 13.77 9.30 6.87
N LEU A 40 12.97 9.94 6.02
CA LEU A 40 11.57 10.26 6.30
C LEU A 40 10.77 8.99 6.57
N VAL A 41 10.85 7.98 5.71
CA VAL A 41 10.20 6.66 5.90
C VAL A 41 10.55 6.07 7.27
N LYS A 42 11.81 6.10 7.68
CA LYS A 42 12.25 5.58 8.99
C LYS A 42 11.74 6.39 10.19
N SER A 43 11.29 7.62 9.98
CA SER A 43 10.75 8.50 11.02
C SER A 43 9.23 8.41 11.17
N LEU A 44 8.53 7.89 10.16
CA LEU A 44 7.08 7.77 10.14
C LEU A 44 6.58 6.53 10.91
N PRO A 45 5.33 6.53 11.42
CA PRO A 45 4.75 5.36 12.06
C PRO A 45 4.69 4.15 11.13
N ALA A 46 5.34 3.06 11.51
CA ALA A 46 5.44 1.86 10.66
C ALA A 46 4.09 1.27 10.26
N ALA A 47 3.05 1.43 11.09
CA ALA A 47 1.69 0.95 10.80
C ALA A 47 0.99 1.71 9.65
N HIS A 48 1.53 2.83 9.18
CA HIS A 48 1.01 3.60 8.04
C HIS A 48 1.86 3.44 6.78
N LEU A 49 2.98 2.72 6.88
CA LEU A 49 3.93 2.54 5.80
C LEU A 49 3.64 1.26 5.05
N TRP A 50 3.74 1.35 3.74
CA TRP A 50 3.64 0.21 2.83
C TRP A 50 4.83 0.21 1.90
N THR A 51 5.21 -0.96 1.41
CA THR A 51 6.24 -1.10 0.39
C THR A 51 5.62 -1.64 -0.88
N VAL A 52 5.86 -0.96 -2.00
CA VAL A 52 5.60 -1.52 -3.32
C VAL A 52 6.80 -2.38 -3.69
N VAL A 53 6.56 -3.65 -4.03
CA VAL A 53 7.59 -4.59 -4.46
C VAL A 53 7.30 -5.11 -5.86
N ASP A 54 8.37 -5.39 -6.59
CA ASP A 54 8.33 -6.07 -7.88
C ASP A 54 8.35 -7.59 -7.68
N GLY A 55 7.41 -8.27 -8.32
CA GLY A 55 7.27 -9.72 -8.33
C GLY A 55 7.42 -10.29 -9.75
N ASP A 56 7.29 -11.61 -9.88
CA ASP A 56 7.33 -12.26 -11.19
C ASP A 56 6.02 -12.02 -11.97
N GLY A 57 6.03 -10.97 -12.78
CA GLY A 57 4.95 -10.62 -13.70
C GLY A 57 3.85 -9.72 -13.12
N ASP A 58 3.84 -9.42 -11.82
CA ASP A 58 2.95 -8.46 -11.17
C ASP A 58 3.70 -7.74 -10.04
N GLN A 59 3.15 -6.61 -9.59
CA GLN A 59 3.67 -5.86 -8.44
C GLN A 59 2.75 -6.04 -7.23
N TRP A 60 3.27 -5.74 -6.04
CA TRP A 60 2.55 -5.96 -4.79
C TRP A 60 2.76 -4.81 -3.82
N ILE A 61 1.71 -4.46 -3.07
CA ILE A 61 1.76 -3.50 -1.97
C ILE A 61 1.68 -4.29 -0.67
N LEU A 62 2.77 -4.27 0.09
CA LEU A 62 2.95 -5.05 1.32
C LEU A 62 2.99 -4.12 2.56
N PRO A 63 2.41 -4.54 3.69
CA PRO A 63 2.44 -3.75 4.92
C PRO A 63 3.85 -3.65 5.48
N GLY A 64 4.21 -2.48 5.99
CA GLY A 64 5.51 -2.18 6.57
C GLY A 64 6.61 -1.87 5.55
N ILE A 65 7.84 -1.83 6.06
CA ILE A 65 9.07 -1.47 5.33
C ILE A 65 9.79 -2.77 4.92
N HIS A 66 9.80 -3.07 3.63
CA HIS A 66 10.56 -4.18 3.06
C HIS A 66 11.83 -3.67 2.37
N CYS A 67 12.86 -4.52 2.33
CA CYS A 67 14.18 -4.18 1.78
C CYS A 67 14.49 -4.89 0.45
N VAL A 68 13.77 -5.97 0.11
CA VAL A 68 14.03 -6.81 -1.08
C VAL A 68 13.02 -6.46 -2.17
N ASN A 69 13.50 -6.37 -3.43
CA ASN A 69 12.70 -6.07 -4.62
C ASN A 69 11.75 -4.86 -4.48
N ARG A 70 12.10 -3.90 -3.62
CA ARG A 70 11.30 -2.70 -3.37
C ARG A 70 11.43 -1.69 -4.50
N ILE A 71 10.29 -1.16 -4.94
CA ILE A 71 10.18 -0.10 -5.92
C ILE A 71 10.13 1.25 -5.19
N CYS A 72 9.23 1.39 -4.22
CA CYS A 72 9.05 2.60 -3.42
C CYS A 72 8.31 2.30 -2.11
N TYR A 73 8.20 3.30 -1.25
CA TYR A 73 7.34 3.26 -0.07
C TYR A 73 6.11 4.15 -0.26
N LEU A 74 5.01 3.80 0.38
CA LEU A 74 3.79 4.61 0.42
C LEU A 74 3.42 4.90 1.88
N VAL A 75 2.82 6.06 2.11
CA VAL A 75 2.24 6.45 3.39
C VAL A 75 0.73 6.61 3.24
N THR A 76 -0.02 6.15 4.23
CA THR A 76 -1.50 6.03 4.17
C THR A 76 -2.17 6.75 5.34
N GLU A 77 -3.40 7.23 5.12
CA GLU A 77 -4.20 7.84 6.21
C GLU A 77 -4.64 6.80 7.24
N VAL A 78 -4.91 5.56 6.79
CA VAL A 78 -5.42 4.47 7.63
C VAL A 78 -4.28 3.53 7.99
N ALA A 79 -4.16 3.19 9.27
CA ALA A 79 -3.18 2.21 9.72
C ALA A 79 -3.54 0.80 9.25
N HIS A 80 -2.55 0.01 8.85
CA HIS A 80 -2.70 -1.40 8.53
C HIS A 80 -2.58 -2.31 9.76
N ASP A 81 -2.13 -1.79 10.91
CA ASP A 81 -2.03 -2.50 12.20
C ASP A 81 -1.44 -3.92 12.11
N TRP A 82 -0.41 -4.07 11.26
CA TRP A 82 0.27 -5.35 10.97
C TRP A 82 -0.68 -6.50 10.57
N ARG A 83 -1.83 -6.16 10.00
CA ARG A 83 -2.76 -7.13 9.46
C ARG A 83 -2.12 -7.85 8.27
N ASP A 84 -2.38 -9.15 8.19
CA ASP A 84 -1.83 -10.02 7.16
C ASP A 84 -2.66 -9.92 5.86
N LEU A 85 -2.52 -8.77 5.18
CA LEU A 85 -3.13 -8.46 3.88
C LEU A 85 -2.10 -7.86 2.92
N GLU A 86 -2.32 -8.08 1.63
CA GLU A 86 -1.50 -7.55 0.55
C GLU A 86 -2.38 -7.14 -0.63
N PHE A 87 -1.84 -6.28 -1.49
CA PHE A 87 -2.55 -5.82 -2.68
C PHE A 87 -1.75 -6.11 -3.93
N ARG A 88 -2.35 -6.88 -4.83
CA ARG A 88 -1.81 -7.18 -6.14
C ARG A 88 -2.07 -6.02 -7.10
N ILE A 89 -1.04 -5.66 -7.83
CA ILE A 89 -1.03 -4.71 -8.94
C ILE A 89 -0.82 -5.54 -10.22
N PRO A 90 -1.89 -5.84 -10.99
CA PRO A 90 -1.77 -6.67 -12.17
C PRO A 90 -0.98 -5.97 -13.28
N ALA A 91 0.03 -6.62 -13.88
CA ALA A 91 0.80 -6.01 -14.96
C ALA A 91 -0.03 -5.67 -16.20
N ARG A 92 -1.19 -6.30 -16.37
CA ARG A 92 -2.14 -5.96 -17.45
C ARG A 92 -2.86 -4.62 -17.23
N GLY A 93 -2.78 -4.04 -16.03
CA GLY A 93 -3.28 -2.70 -15.73
C GLY A 93 -4.78 -2.54 -15.91
N TYR A 94 -5.59 -3.41 -15.30
CA TYR A 94 -7.05 -3.26 -15.30
C TYR A 94 -7.54 -2.73 -13.96
N SER A 95 -8.61 -1.92 -13.99
CA SER A 95 -9.33 -1.54 -12.78
C SER A 95 -10.52 -2.46 -12.54
N LEU A 96 -10.91 -2.61 -11.29
CA LEU A 96 -12.12 -3.30 -10.89
C LEU A 96 -13.36 -2.55 -11.39
N THR A 97 -14.41 -3.31 -11.71
CA THR A 97 -15.75 -2.73 -11.84
C THR A 97 -16.21 -2.17 -10.49
N GLN A 98 -17.18 -1.25 -10.49
CA GLN A 98 -17.74 -0.71 -9.24
C GLN A 98 -18.20 -1.81 -8.26
N LEU A 99 -18.87 -2.86 -8.77
CA LEU A 99 -19.28 -3.99 -7.94
C LEU A 99 -18.07 -4.81 -7.43
N GLY A 100 -17.04 -4.99 -8.27
CA GLY A 100 -15.79 -5.65 -7.89
C GLY A 100 -15.07 -4.90 -6.76
N LEU A 101 -14.95 -3.58 -6.89
CA LEU A 101 -14.37 -2.70 -5.88
C LEU A 101 -15.16 -2.79 -4.56
N LEU A 102 -16.48 -2.62 -4.61
CA LEU A 102 -17.34 -2.73 -3.41
C LEU A 102 -17.17 -4.08 -2.71
N ARG A 103 -17.04 -5.17 -3.46
CA ARG A 103 -16.80 -6.51 -2.90
C ARG A 103 -15.46 -6.60 -2.17
N GLN A 104 -14.41 -6.02 -2.73
CA GLN A 104 -13.09 -6.04 -2.11
C GLN A 104 -13.00 -5.10 -0.90
N LEU A 105 -13.64 -3.93 -0.95
CA LEU A 105 -13.75 -3.04 0.21
C LEU A 105 -14.46 -3.70 1.38
N ASN A 106 -15.53 -4.46 1.11
CA ASN A 106 -16.23 -5.19 2.16
C ASN A 106 -15.36 -6.30 2.77
N GLN A 107 -14.52 -6.96 1.97
CA GLN A 107 -13.52 -7.91 2.48
C GLN A 107 -12.49 -7.21 3.35
N ALA A 108 -11.93 -6.08 2.89
CA ALA A 108 -10.97 -5.27 3.67
C ALA A 108 -11.58 -4.82 5.00
N ARG A 109 -12.77 -4.20 4.99
CA ARG A 109 -13.50 -3.78 6.20
C ARG A 109 -13.71 -4.92 7.19
N LYS A 110 -14.19 -6.07 6.69
CA LYS A 110 -14.40 -7.25 7.53
C LYS A 110 -13.08 -7.71 8.14
N PHE A 111 -12.03 -7.82 7.33
CA PHE A 111 -10.72 -8.28 7.79
C PHE A 111 -10.11 -7.34 8.84
N MET A 112 -10.19 -6.02 8.61
CA MET A 112 -9.70 -5.00 9.53
C MET A 112 -10.51 -4.95 10.84
N GLY A 113 -11.84 -5.13 10.78
CA GLY A 113 -12.73 -5.08 11.94
C GLY A 113 -12.88 -6.37 12.75
N SER A 114 -12.28 -7.50 12.31
CA SER A 114 -12.51 -8.83 12.92
C SER A 114 -11.78 -9.09 14.26
N ILE A 115 -11.36 -8.06 15.00
CA ILE A 115 -10.92 -8.23 16.40
C ILE A 115 -11.62 -7.19 17.27
N ASN A 116 -12.84 -7.54 17.67
CA ASN A 116 -13.38 -7.25 19.00
C ASN A 116 -13.71 -8.64 19.59
N VAL A 117 -12.72 -9.28 20.20
CA VAL A 117 -12.92 -10.49 21.02
C VAL A 117 -12.47 -10.15 22.42
#